data_AF-A0A838PWM2-F1
#
_entry.id   AF-A0A838PWM2-F1
#
_cell.length_a   1.000
_cell.length_b   1.000
_cell.length_c   1.000
_cell.angle_alpha   90.00
_cell.angle_beta   90.00
_cell.angle_gamma   90.00
#
_symmetry.space_group_name_H-M   'P 1'
#
loop_
_entity.id
_entity.type
_entity.pdbx_description
1 polymer ?
#
loop_
_entity_poly.entity_id
_entity_poly.type
_entity_poly.pdbx_seq_one_letter_code
_entity_poly.pdbx_strand_id
1 'polypeptide(L)'
;MTLSGIVLDAPDPRVLAAFYARLLGWTLRTNEPDWVTLKAPDGGPGLSFQTEAAYVRPTWPAGPGDQQMMVHLDIWVDDLD
;
A
#
# COMPACT_ATOMS: atom_id res chain seq x y z
N MET A 1 -0.83 9.29 -21.67
CA MET A 1 -0.81 8.15 -20.72
C MET A 1 -0.11 8.63 -19.46
N THR A 2 -0.68 8.42 -18.27
CA THR A 2 -0.08 8.81 -16.97
C THR A 2 -0.16 7.63 -16.00
N LEU A 3 0.80 7.54 -15.07
CA LEU A 3 0.76 6.57 -13.97
C LEU A 3 -0.34 6.98 -12.97
N SER A 4 -1.19 6.04 -12.56
CA SER A 4 -2.35 6.32 -11.71
C SER A 4 -2.21 5.86 -10.26
N GLY A 5 -1.28 4.95 -9.96
CA GLY A 5 -1.11 4.44 -8.60
C GLY A 5 -0.15 3.27 -8.48
N ILE A 6 0.04 2.85 -7.24
CA ILE A 6 0.80 1.66 -6.83
C ILE A 6 -0.20 0.69 -6.20
N VAL A 7 -0.04 -0.60 -6.45
CA VAL A 7 -0.87 -1.67 -5.84
C VAL A 7 -0.01 -2.46 -4.88
N LEU A 8 -0.49 -2.66 -3.65
CA LEU A 8 0.16 -3.47 -2.63
C LEU A 8 -0.62 -4.76 -2.39
N ASP A 9 0.06 -5.89 -2.48
CA ASP A 9 -0.49 -7.18 -2.08
C ASP A 9 -0.59 -7.29 -0.57
N ALA A 10 -1.70 -7.84 -0.09
CA ALA A 10 -1.93 -8.09 1.32
C ALA A 10 -2.78 -9.37 1.53
N PRO A 11 -2.69 -10.02 2.71
CA PRO A 11 -3.67 -11.04 3.10
C PRO A 11 -5.08 -10.45 3.32
N ASP A 12 -5.13 -9.20 3.79
CA ASP A 12 -6.36 -8.42 3.97
C ASP A 12 -6.12 -6.98 3.48
N PRO A 13 -6.71 -6.59 2.34
CA PRO A 13 -6.50 -5.28 1.75
C PRO A 13 -7.18 -4.17 2.54
N ARG A 14 -8.26 -4.46 3.28
CA ARG A 14 -8.96 -3.48 4.12
C ARG A 14 -8.14 -3.13 5.35
N VAL A 15 -7.49 -4.12 5.95
CA VAL A 15 -6.58 -3.88 7.09
C VAL A 15 -5.39 -3.02 6.66
N LEU A 16 -4.74 -3.35 5.53
CA LEU A 16 -3.59 -2.59 5.06
C LEU A 16 -4.00 -1.18 4.59
N ALA A 17 -5.11 -1.05 3.88
CA ALA A 17 -5.64 0.25 3.48
C ALA A 17 -6.01 1.12 4.68
N ALA A 18 -6.62 0.56 5.72
CA ALA A 18 -6.95 1.31 6.94
C ALA A 18 -5.70 1.84 7.66
N PHE A 19 -4.58 1.10 7.61
CA PHE A 19 -3.31 1.58 8.12
C PHE A 19 -2.83 2.81 7.33
N TYR A 20 -2.74 2.72 6.00
CA TYR A 20 -2.24 3.83 5.17
C TYR A 20 -3.19 5.02 5.13
N ALA A 21 -4.50 4.80 5.21
CA ALA A 21 -5.49 5.88 5.30
C ALA A 21 -5.24 6.73 6.55
N ARG A 22 -4.98 6.09 7.70
CA ARG A 22 -4.65 6.81 8.94
C ARG A 22 -3.27 7.45 8.89
N LEU A 23 -2.27 6.74 8.37
CA LEU A 23 -0.90 7.23 8.28
C LEU A 23 -0.79 8.49 7.40
N LEU A 24 -1.44 8.47 6.25
CA LEU A 24 -1.34 9.54 5.24
C LEU A 24 -2.46 10.59 5.36
N GLY A 25 -3.49 10.33 6.16
CA GLY A 25 -4.70 11.14 6.19
C GLY A 25 -5.53 11.06 4.90
N TRP A 26 -5.33 10.02 4.08
CA TRP A 26 -5.99 9.85 2.78
C TRP A 26 -7.35 9.18 2.91
N THR A 27 -8.25 9.47 1.97
CA THR A 27 -9.62 8.94 1.97
C THR A 27 -9.76 7.71 1.08
N LEU A 28 -10.65 6.79 1.49
CA LEU A 28 -11.04 5.66 0.65
C LEU A 28 -11.81 6.15 -0.58
N ARG A 29 -11.45 5.59 -1.73
CA ARG A 29 -12.19 5.74 -3.00
C ARG A 29 -12.99 4.48 -3.34
N THR A 30 -12.44 3.30 -3.08
CA THR A 30 -13.11 1.99 -3.27
C THR A 30 -12.89 1.14 -2.02
N ASN A 31 -13.89 0.34 -1.63
CA ASN A 31 -13.82 -0.56 -0.49
C ASN A 31 -14.57 -1.88 -0.77
N GLU A 32 -13.97 -2.73 -1.57
CA GLU A 32 -14.47 -4.08 -1.90
C GLU A 32 -13.78 -5.13 -0.99
N PRO A 33 -14.27 -6.38 -0.96
CA PRO A 33 -13.68 -7.41 -0.09
C PRO A 33 -12.22 -7.73 -0.40
N ASP A 34 -11.84 -7.70 -1.68
CA ASP A 34 -10.54 -8.09 -2.22
C ASP A 34 -9.77 -6.92 -2.87
N TRP A 35 -10.37 -5.73 -2.92
CA TRP A 35 -9.77 -4.54 -3.52
C TRP A 35 -10.16 -3.25 -2.80
N VAL A 36 -9.16 -2.46 -2.39
CA VAL A 36 -9.37 -1.18 -1.71
C VAL A 36 -8.48 -0.13 -2.35
N THR A 37 -8.97 1.10 -2.52
CA THR A 37 -8.17 2.20 -3.06
C THR A 37 -8.24 3.44 -2.17
N LEU A 38 -7.10 4.10 -2.03
CA LEU A 38 -6.94 5.41 -1.39
C LEU A 38 -6.59 6.44 -2.45
N LYS A 39 -7.21 7.61 -2.35
CA LYS A 39 -6.96 8.73 -3.25
C LYS A 39 -5.98 9.71 -2.61
N ALA A 40 -4.89 10.04 -3.32
CA ALA A 40 -4.02 11.15 -2.94
C ALA A 40 -4.79 12.48 -3.02
N PRO A 41 -4.72 13.35 -2.01
CA PRO A 41 -5.53 14.57 -1.93
C PRO A 41 -5.25 15.52 -3.10
N ASP A 42 -3.99 15.62 -3.54
CA ASP A 42 -3.56 16.54 -4.60
C ASP A 42 -3.68 15.97 -6.02
N GLY A 43 -4.37 14.84 -6.18
CA GLY A 43 -4.66 14.25 -7.49
C GLY A 43 -3.50 13.49 -8.14
N GLY A 44 -2.41 13.24 -7.39
CA GLY A 44 -1.33 12.35 -7.80
C GLY A 44 -1.70 10.86 -7.76
N PRO A 45 -0.73 9.96 -8.03
CA PRO A 45 -0.93 8.52 -7.95
C PRO A 45 -1.46 8.09 -6.58
N GLY A 46 -2.53 7.30 -6.57
CA GLY A 46 -3.10 6.75 -5.33
C GLY A 46 -2.41 5.46 -4.88
N LEU A 47 -2.85 4.93 -3.74
CA LEU A 47 -2.50 3.59 -3.28
C LEU A 47 -3.69 2.66 -3.45
N SER A 48 -3.45 1.47 -3.97
CA SER A 48 -4.44 0.39 -4.02
C SER A 48 -3.91 -0.83 -3.27
N PHE A 49 -4.82 -1.64 -2.78
CA PHE A 49 -4.53 -2.80 -1.95
C PHE A 49 -5.37 -3.95 -2.47
N GLN A 50 -4.72 -5.09 -2.72
CA GLN A 50 -5.40 -6.27 -3.23
C GLN A 50 -5.14 -7.49 -2.35
N THR A 51 -6.13 -8.37 -2.24
CA THR A 51 -5.92 -9.70 -1.68
C THR A 51 -5.14 -10.54 -2.68
N GLU A 52 -3.97 -11.07 -2.28
CA GLU A 52 -3.22 -12.05 -3.07
C GLU A 52 -3.11 -13.37 -2.29
N ALA A 53 -3.65 -14.45 -2.86
CA ALA A 53 -3.73 -15.75 -2.20
C ALA A 53 -2.36 -16.38 -1.95
N ALA A 54 -1.38 -16.09 -2.82
CA ALA A 54 0.00 -16.53 -2.67
C ALA A 54 0.89 -15.53 -1.92
N TYR A 55 0.30 -14.51 -1.26
CA TYR A 55 1.10 -13.50 -0.57
C TYR A 55 1.95 -14.12 0.55
N VAL A 56 3.26 -13.96 0.41
CA VAL A 56 4.23 -14.26 1.46
C VAL A 56 4.75 -12.93 1.99
N ARG A 57 4.66 -12.70 3.29
CA ARG A 57 5.18 -11.48 3.92
C ARG A 57 6.71 -11.43 3.72
N PRO A 58 7.27 -10.34 3.18
CA PRO A 58 8.72 -10.20 3.08
C PRO A 58 9.36 -10.07 4.47
N THR A 59 10.56 -10.62 4.63
CA THR A 59 11.38 -10.46 5.84
C THR A 59 12.49 -9.45 5.60
N TRP A 60 12.93 -8.79 6.66
CA TRP A 60 14.09 -7.90 6.60
C TRP A 60 15.00 -8.13 7.82
N PRO A 61 16.30 -8.38 7.61
CA PRO A 61 16.96 -8.65 6.32
C PRO A 61 16.54 -10.03 5.77
N ALA A 62 16.36 -10.14 4.45
CA ALA A 62 16.00 -11.39 3.80
C ALA A 62 17.20 -12.34 3.69
N GLY A 63 17.02 -13.62 4.04
CA GLY A 63 17.99 -14.70 3.82
C GLY A 63 17.75 -15.48 2.53
N PRO A 64 18.59 -16.49 2.23
CA PRO A 64 18.37 -17.39 1.10
C PRO A 64 17.02 -18.12 1.20
N GLY A 65 16.16 -17.91 0.20
CA GLY A 65 14.82 -18.53 0.14
C GLY A 65 13.71 -17.72 0.81
N ASP A 66 14.03 -16.64 1.51
CA ASP A 66 13.03 -15.72 2.06
C ASP A 66 12.45 -14.83 0.95
N GLN A 67 11.19 -14.41 1.14
CA GLN A 67 10.60 -13.39 0.28
C GLN A 67 11.29 -12.04 0.51
N GLN A 68 11.78 -11.44 -0.58
CA GLN A 68 12.45 -10.14 -0.54
C GLN A 68 11.46 -8.97 -0.58
N MET A 69 11.92 -7.79 -0.20
CA MET A 69 11.15 -6.55 -0.31
C MET A 69 10.82 -6.27 -1.79
N MET A 70 9.53 -6.12 -2.10
CA MET A 70 9.06 -5.95 -3.49
C MET A 70 8.87 -4.48 -3.89
N VAL A 71 8.67 -3.61 -2.89
CA VAL A 71 8.36 -2.19 -3.09
C VAL A 71 8.93 -1.36 -1.95
N HIS A 72 9.37 -0.16 -2.28
CA HIS A 72 9.67 0.89 -1.32
C HIS A 72 8.62 2.00 -1.47
N LEU A 73 8.07 2.43 -0.33
CA LEU A 73 7.23 3.61 -0.26
C LEU A 73 7.95 4.63 0.62
N ASP A 74 8.46 5.67 -0.02
CA ASP A 74 9.11 6.78 0.67
C ASP A 74 8.07 7.87 0.93
N ILE A 75 7.85 8.16 2.21
CA ILE A 75 6.89 9.18 2.65
C ILE A 75 7.69 10.41 3.09
N TRP A 76 7.59 11.47 2.29
CA TRP A 76 8.12 12.78 2.65
C TRP A 76 7.13 13.49 3.58
N VAL A 77 7.66 14.06 4.66
CA VAL A 77 6.92 14.94 5.57
C VAL A 77 7.72 16.22 5.76
N ASP A 78 7.03 17.34 5.96
CA ASP A 78 7.68 18.63 6.14
C ASP A 78 8.34 18.77 7.53
N ASP A 79 7.85 17.99 8.51
CA ASP A 79 8.29 17.99 9.90
C ASP A 79 8.19 16.58 10.50
N LEU A 80 9.15 16.21 11.35
CA LEU A 80 9.24 14.92 12.05
C LEU A 80 9.00 15.04 13.57
N ASP A 81 8.88 16.27 14.07
CA ASP A 81 8.69 16.57 15.50
C ASP A 81 7.25 16.34 15.98
#